data_AF-A0A164HNY6-F1
#
_entry.id   AF-A0A164HNY6-F1
#
_cell.length_a   1.000
_cell.length_b   1.000
_cell.length_c   1.000
_cell.angle_alpha   90.00
_cell.angle_beta   90.00
_cell.angle_gamma   90.00
#
_symmetry.space_group_name_H-M   'P 1'
#
loop_
_entity.id
_entity.type
_entity.pdbx_description
1 polymer ?
#
loop_
_entity_poly.entity_id
_entity_poly.type
_entity_poly.pdbx_seq_one_letter_code
_entity_poly.pdbx_strand_id
1 'polypeptide(L)'
;MGYKVSRSTITDIENRRRKYISTAELSVIAWVLAVPPVRLLYPALPDGDTEVVPGVHKSATHAITWFSGETVFTPPPVASTGFADADERRAESQKASDRLVALVEGQNPVELSRRRLHLRSRIHSTAKMLADLQEEMPDAAPAILAELTAIQRHLEETERELRMLPDAVVSDEPADDLPRATISNLEVTQPKK
;
A
#
# COMPACT_ATOMS: atom_id res chain seq x y z
N MET A 1 -9.19 -20.42 -2.24
CA MET A 1 -8.32 -20.74 -3.40
C MET A 1 -8.35 -22.25 -3.63
N GLY A 2 -8.91 -22.73 -4.76
CA GLY A 2 -8.95 -24.16 -5.13
C GLY A 2 -7.78 -24.60 -6.03
N TYR A 3 -6.72 -23.79 -6.12
CA TYR A 3 -5.60 -23.99 -7.03
C TYR A 3 -4.62 -25.03 -6.47
N LYS A 4 -4.38 -26.11 -7.22
CA LYS A 4 -3.47 -27.19 -6.84
C LYS A 4 -2.20 -27.13 -7.70
N VAL A 5 -1.04 -27.04 -7.04
CA VAL A 5 0.26 -27.19 -7.70
C VAL A 5 0.67 -28.66 -7.64
N SER A 6 0.89 -29.29 -8.80
CA SER A 6 1.28 -30.71 -8.84
C SER A 6 2.73 -30.90 -8.39
N ARG A 7 3.07 -32.09 -7.84
CA ARG A 7 4.45 -32.40 -7.44
C ARG A 7 5.44 -32.29 -8.60
N SER A 8 5.05 -32.75 -9.81
CA SER A 8 5.89 -32.63 -11.00
C SER A 8 6.13 -31.16 -11.36
N THR A 9 5.13 -30.30 -11.24
CA THR A 9 5.27 -28.86 -11.44
C THR A 9 6.28 -28.25 -10.46
N ILE A 10 6.22 -28.62 -9.18
CA ILE A 10 7.19 -28.16 -8.17
C ILE A 10 8.60 -28.61 -8.57
N THR A 11 8.77 -29.89 -8.90
CA THR A 11 10.06 -30.44 -9.34
C THR A 11 10.60 -29.73 -10.58
N ASP A 12 9.76 -29.37 -11.54
CA ASP A 12 10.18 -28.64 -12.73
C ASP A 12 10.63 -27.20 -12.44
N ILE A 13 9.97 -26.54 -11.47
CA ILE A 13 10.36 -25.21 -10.99
C ILE A 13 11.70 -25.29 -10.25
N GLU A 14 11.84 -26.21 -9.30
CA GLU A 14 13.07 -26.39 -8.50
C GLU A 14 14.29 -26.72 -9.37
N ASN A 15 14.11 -27.57 -10.38
CA ASN A 15 15.18 -27.95 -11.30
C ASN A 15 15.37 -26.96 -12.46
N ARG A 16 14.68 -25.81 -12.44
CA ARG A 16 14.72 -24.78 -13.51
C ARG A 16 14.40 -25.32 -14.91
N ARG A 17 13.69 -26.45 -15.01
CA ARG A 17 13.17 -27.00 -16.27
C ARG A 17 12.05 -26.12 -16.80
N ARG A 18 11.22 -25.60 -15.89
CA ARG A 18 10.25 -24.55 -16.21
C ARG A 18 10.84 -23.18 -15.85
N LYS A 19 10.79 -22.24 -16.80
CA LYS A 19 11.40 -20.89 -16.66
C LYS A 19 10.44 -19.82 -16.12
N TYR A 20 9.21 -20.19 -15.79
CA TYR A 20 8.19 -19.27 -15.33
C TYR A 20 7.39 -19.88 -14.19
N ILE A 21 6.91 -19.02 -13.30
CA ILE A 21 5.97 -19.34 -12.23
C ILE A 21 4.79 -18.38 -12.34
N SER A 22 3.57 -18.88 -12.25
CA SER A 22 2.38 -18.02 -12.21
C SER A 22 2.22 -17.36 -10.84
N THR A 23 1.50 -16.25 -10.77
CA THR A 23 1.20 -15.56 -9.50
C THR A 23 0.38 -16.43 -8.55
N ALA A 24 -0.47 -17.32 -9.08
CA ALA A 24 -1.21 -18.31 -8.30
C ALA A 24 -0.28 -19.38 -7.70
N GLU A 25 0.66 -19.93 -8.48
CA GLU A 25 1.67 -20.88 -7.98
C GLU A 25 2.54 -20.24 -6.89
N LEU A 26 3.02 -19.01 -7.13
CA LEU A 26 3.81 -18.26 -6.15
C LEU A 26 3.06 -18.11 -4.83
N SER A 27 1.79 -17.70 -4.88
CA SER A 27 0.97 -17.46 -3.70
C SER A 27 0.68 -18.74 -2.91
N VAL A 28 0.35 -19.84 -3.61
CA VAL A 28 0.08 -21.14 -2.97
C VAL A 28 1.35 -21.73 -2.36
N ILE A 29 2.48 -21.65 -3.06
CA ILE A 29 3.77 -22.14 -2.53
C ILE A 29 4.17 -21.33 -1.29
N ALA A 30 4.07 -20.00 -1.35
CA ALA A 30 4.37 -19.14 -0.20
C ALA A 30 3.49 -19.45 1.02
N TRP A 31 2.18 -19.68 0.80
CA TRP A 31 1.25 -20.07 1.85
C TRP A 31 1.63 -21.40 2.50
N VAL A 32 1.98 -22.42 1.70
CA VAL A 32 2.45 -23.73 2.23
C VAL A 32 3.75 -23.58 3.02
N LEU A 33 4.65 -22.70 2.57
CA LEU A 33 5.92 -22.42 3.24
C LEU A 33 5.78 -21.47 4.43
N ALA A 34 4.57 -20.99 4.74
CA ALA A 34 4.30 -20.00 5.80
C ALA A 34 5.18 -18.74 5.71
N VAL A 35 5.47 -18.28 4.48
CA VAL A 35 6.23 -17.05 4.23
C VAL A 35 5.43 -16.08 3.35
N PRO A 36 5.69 -14.76 3.43
CA PRO A 36 5.12 -13.81 2.48
C PRO A 36 5.53 -14.14 1.04
N PRO A 37 4.64 -14.05 0.03
CA PRO A 37 4.98 -14.34 -1.37
C PRO A 37 6.18 -13.54 -1.90
N VAL A 38 6.28 -12.27 -1.50
CA VAL A 38 7.39 -11.36 -1.87
C VAL A 38 8.75 -11.84 -1.38
N ARG A 39 8.82 -12.66 -0.31
CA ARG A 39 10.09 -13.22 0.19
C ARG A 39 10.66 -14.29 -0.75
N LEU A 40 9.81 -14.94 -1.55
CA LEU A 40 10.25 -15.89 -2.58
C LEU A 40 10.81 -15.18 -3.82
N LEU A 41 10.35 -13.95 -4.09
CA LEU A 41 10.85 -13.12 -5.20
C LEU A 41 12.13 -12.38 -4.80
N TYR A 42 12.18 -11.84 -3.58
CA TYR A 42 13.28 -11.03 -3.08
C TYR A 42 13.85 -11.68 -1.80
N PRO A 43 14.75 -12.67 -1.91
CA PRO A 43 15.24 -13.42 -0.74
C PRO A 43 16.20 -12.61 0.15
N ALA A 44 16.77 -11.52 -0.36
CA ALA A 44 17.80 -10.72 0.30
C ALA A 44 17.25 -9.55 1.14
N LEU A 45 16.02 -9.66 1.63
CA LEU A 45 15.38 -8.61 2.44
C LEU A 45 16.07 -8.39 3.80
N PRO A 46 16.07 -7.14 4.33
CA PRO A 46 15.52 -5.93 3.71
C PRO A 46 16.48 -5.25 2.73
N ASP A 47 17.78 -5.22 3.02
CA ASP A 47 18.72 -4.29 2.36
C ASP A 47 19.67 -4.95 1.36
N GLY A 48 19.58 -6.26 1.17
CA GLY A 48 20.38 -6.97 0.20
C GLY A 48 20.06 -6.55 -1.24
N ASP A 49 21.08 -6.64 -2.09
CA ASP A 49 20.95 -6.30 -3.50
C ASP A 49 20.09 -7.33 -4.25
N THR A 50 19.21 -6.84 -5.14
CA THR A 50 18.35 -7.68 -5.96
C THR A 50 18.11 -7.06 -7.34
N GLU A 51 18.03 -7.92 -8.35
CA GLU A 51 17.66 -7.53 -9.71
C GLU A 51 16.12 -7.38 -9.77
N VAL A 52 15.65 -6.14 -9.85
CA VAL A 52 14.21 -5.80 -9.83
C VAL A 52 13.57 -6.07 -11.18
N VAL A 53 14.29 -5.70 -12.24
CA VAL A 53 14.02 -5.98 -13.65
C VAL A 53 15.37 -6.23 -14.34
N PRO A 54 15.41 -6.88 -15.52
CA PRO A 54 16.68 -7.23 -16.17
C PRO A 54 17.67 -6.07 -16.26
N GLY A 55 18.86 -6.26 -15.70
CA GLY A 55 19.95 -5.29 -15.67
C GLY A 55 19.79 -4.16 -14.65
N VAL A 56 18.75 -4.16 -13.81
CA VAL A 56 18.51 -3.11 -12.83
C VAL A 56 18.51 -3.66 -11.41
N HIS A 57 19.58 -3.33 -10.69
CA HIS A 57 19.82 -3.71 -9.30
C HIS A 57 19.41 -2.61 -8.32
N LYS A 58 18.70 -2.97 -7.26
CA LYS A 58 18.27 -2.11 -6.14
C LYS A 58 18.26 -2.91 -4.84
N SER A 59 18.08 -2.23 -3.71
CA SER A 59 17.81 -2.93 -2.45
C SER A 59 16.50 -3.71 -2.52
N ALA A 60 16.43 -4.84 -1.83
CA ALA A 60 15.23 -5.67 -1.77
C ALA A 60 14.02 -4.90 -1.19
N THR A 61 14.24 -3.94 -0.29
CA THR A 61 13.20 -3.01 0.19
C THR A 61 12.62 -2.19 -0.96
N HIS A 62 13.45 -1.60 -1.82
CA HIS A 62 12.97 -0.84 -2.98
C HIS A 62 12.20 -1.73 -3.96
N ALA A 63 12.66 -2.96 -4.15
CA ALA A 63 11.98 -3.94 -4.99
C ALA A 63 10.57 -4.25 -4.47
N ILE A 64 10.40 -4.43 -3.15
CA ILE A 64 9.09 -4.64 -2.55
C ILE A 64 8.20 -3.43 -2.70
N THR A 65 8.68 -2.22 -2.37
CA THR A 65 7.83 -1.02 -2.44
C THR A 65 7.38 -0.74 -3.86
N TRP A 66 8.22 -1.05 -4.85
CA TRP A 66 7.81 -0.98 -6.25
C TRP A 66 6.79 -2.07 -6.60
N PHE A 67 7.06 -3.33 -6.23
CA PHE A 67 6.17 -4.46 -6.50
C PHE A 67 4.78 -4.28 -5.88
N SER A 68 4.70 -3.66 -4.70
CA SER A 68 3.43 -3.35 -4.01
C SER A 68 2.72 -2.09 -4.53
N GLY A 69 3.34 -1.35 -5.46
CA GLY A 69 2.79 -0.09 -6.01
C GLY A 69 3.04 1.14 -5.13
N GLU A 70 3.80 1.02 -4.05
CA GLU A 70 4.12 2.12 -3.12
C GLU A 70 5.17 3.09 -3.69
N THR A 71 6.02 2.65 -4.61
CA THR A 71 6.99 3.53 -5.31
C THR A 71 6.91 3.39 -6.83
N VAL A 72 7.07 4.48 -7.59
CA VAL A 72 7.22 4.43 -9.04
C VAL A 72 8.61 3.88 -9.40
N PHE A 73 8.65 3.10 -10.47
CA PHE A 73 9.89 2.80 -11.16
C PHE A 73 9.96 3.61 -12.45
N THR A 74 10.85 4.60 -12.48
CA THR A 74 11.22 5.30 -13.71
C THR A 74 12.37 4.51 -14.35
N PRO A 75 12.17 3.90 -15.53
CA PRO A 75 13.27 3.28 -16.25
C PRO A 75 14.35 4.33 -16.51
N PRO A 76 15.64 3.96 -16.46
CA PRO A 76 16.69 4.88 -16.88
C PRO A 76 16.38 5.37 -18.30
N PRO A 77 16.58 6.67 -18.60
CA PRO A 77 16.37 7.17 -19.95
C PRO A 77 17.22 6.33 -20.89
N VAL A 78 16.60 5.79 -21.94
CA VAL A 78 17.34 5.17 -23.03
C VAL A 78 18.30 6.23 -23.54
N ALA A 79 19.60 5.96 -23.54
CA ALA A 79 20.59 6.90 -24.02
C ALA A 79 20.23 7.21 -25.49
N SER A 80 19.70 8.41 -25.74
CA SER A 80 19.34 8.81 -27.09
C SER A 80 20.64 8.85 -27.88
N THR A 81 20.68 8.10 -28.97
CA THR A 81 21.81 8.09 -29.87
C THR A 81 21.82 9.38 -30.66
N GLY A 82 22.29 10.47 -30.04
CA GLY A 82 22.90 11.67 -30.64
C GLY A 82 22.24 12.46 -31.78
N PHE A 83 21.11 12.04 -32.35
CA PHE A 83 20.62 12.57 -33.63
C PHE A 83 19.14 12.96 -33.66
N ALA A 84 18.48 13.08 -32.50
CA ALA A 84 17.08 13.49 -32.45
C ALA A 84 16.91 14.99 -32.74
N ASP A 85 16.08 15.32 -33.73
CA ASP A 85 15.72 16.71 -34.01
C ASP A 85 14.87 17.34 -32.88
N ALA A 86 14.53 18.61 -33.01
CA ALA A 86 13.79 19.33 -31.97
C ALA A 86 12.36 18.82 -31.77
N ASP A 87 11.73 18.28 -32.81
CA ASP A 87 10.35 17.77 -32.75
C ASP A 87 10.31 16.37 -32.16
N GLU A 88 11.29 15.52 -32.49
CA GLU A 88 11.47 14.21 -31.88
C GLU A 88 11.73 14.33 -30.37
N ARG A 89 12.56 15.28 -29.94
CA ARG A 89 12.78 15.57 -28.51
C ARG A 89 11.53 16.07 -27.79
N ARG A 90 10.70 16.90 -28.43
CA ARG A 90 9.41 17.34 -27.85
C ARG A 90 8.44 16.17 -27.70
N ALA A 91 8.33 15.33 -28.72
CA ALA A 91 7.49 14.14 -28.69
C ALA A 91 7.95 13.13 -27.63
N GLU A 92 9.26 12.91 -27.49
CA GLU A 92 9.83 12.08 -26.41
C GLU A 92 9.53 12.67 -25.03
N SER A 93 9.71 13.99 -24.85
CA SER A 93 9.40 14.67 -23.60
C SER A 93 7.91 14.56 -23.23
N GLN A 94 7.01 14.71 -24.21
CA GLN A 94 5.57 14.56 -23.96
C GLN A 94 5.24 13.11 -23.55
N LYS A 95 5.75 12.12 -24.27
CA LYS A 95 5.57 10.69 -23.94
C LYS A 95 6.13 10.35 -22.54
N ALA A 96 7.25 10.94 -22.17
CA ALA A 96 7.84 10.76 -20.84
C ALA A 96 6.93 11.36 -19.75
N SER A 97 6.38 12.55 -19.97
CA SER A 97 5.40 13.16 -19.07
C SER A 97 4.13 12.33 -18.93
N ASP A 98 3.54 11.89 -20.04
CA ASP A 98 2.31 11.07 -20.04
C ASP A 98 2.55 9.75 -19.30
N ARG A 99 3.74 9.14 -19.46
CA ARG A 99 4.13 7.93 -18.74
C ARG A 99 4.27 8.18 -17.24
N LEU A 100 4.85 9.31 -16.83
CA LEU A 100 4.95 9.67 -15.42
C LEU A 100 3.56 9.88 -14.80
N VAL A 101 2.65 10.56 -15.50
CA VAL A 101 1.26 10.72 -15.06
C VAL A 101 0.59 9.37 -14.84
N ALA A 102 0.65 8.47 -15.83
CA ALA A 102 0.07 7.13 -15.72
C ALA A 102 0.68 6.30 -14.56
N LEU A 103 1.98 6.44 -14.33
CA LEU A 103 2.64 5.78 -13.20
C LEU A 103 2.14 6.32 -11.86
N VAL A 104 2.06 7.64 -11.71
CA VAL A 104 1.57 8.30 -10.47
C VAL A 104 0.10 7.97 -10.21
N GLU A 105 -0.74 7.96 -11.26
CA GLU A 105 -2.14 7.54 -11.17
C GLU A 105 -2.27 6.10 -10.67
N GLY A 106 -1.39 5.19 -11.10
CA GLY A 106 -1.36 3.82 -10.62
C GLY A 106 -0.93 3.65 -9.15
N GLN A 107 -0.13 4.58 -8.62
CA GLN A 107 0.31 4.55 -7.21
C GLN A 107 -0.73 5.08 -6.24
N ASN A 108 -1.49 6.09 -6.65
CA ASN A 108 -2.40 6.85 -5.80
C ASN A 108 -3.39 5.94 -5.02
N PRO A 109 -4.04 4.91 -5.62
CA PRO A 109 -4.92 4.01 -4.88
C PRO A 109 -4.21 3.26 -3.74
N VAL A 110 -2.95 2.84 -3.95
CA VAL A 110 -2.16 2.11 -2.95
C VAL A 110 -1.79 3.03 -1.80
N GLU A 111 -1.29 4.23 -2.11
CA GLU A 111 -0.92 5.24 -1.13
C GLU A 111 -2.11 5.63 -0.25
N LEU A 112 -3.25 5.97 -0.86
CA LEU A 112 -4.46 6.33 -0.13
C LEU A 112 -4.99 5.15 0.70
N SER A 113 -4.91 3.92 0.19
CA SER A 113 -5.30 2.73 0.95
C SER A 113 -4.42 2.52 2.18
N ARG A 114 -3.10 2.71 2.07
CA ARG A 114 -2.16 2.64 3.20
C ARG A 114 -2.44 3.74 4.22
N ARG A 115 -2.64 4.98 3.75
CA ARG A 115 -3.00 6.13 4.59
C ARG A 115 -4.29 5.86 5.35
N ARG A 116 -5.33 5.33 4.67
CA ARG A 116 -6.60 4.92 5.30
C ARG A 116 -6.39 3.92 6.42
N LEU A 117 -5.62 2.85 6.18
CA LEU A 117 -5.32 1.83 7.20
C LEU A 117 -4.55 2.41 8.39
N HIS A 118 -3.56 3.27 8.12
CA HIS A 118 -2.78 3.93 9.16
C HIS A 118 -3.66 4.83 10.04
N LEU A 119 -4.50 5.67 9.43
CA LEU A 119 -5.43 6.54 10.16
C LEU A 119 -6.44 5.74 10.99
N ARG A 120 -6.98 4.64 10.46
CA ARG A 120 -7.87 3.74 11.22
C ARG A 120 -7.17 3.13 12.44
N SER A 121 -5.94 2.63 12.27
CA SER A 121 -5.14 2.10 13.37
C SER A 121 -4.83 3.17 14.42
N ARG A 122 -4.56 4.41 14.00
CA ARG A 122 -4.39 5.55 14.92
C ARG A 122 -5.66 5.87 15.69
N ILE A 123 -6.82 5.97 15.04
CA ILE A 123 -8.11 6.19 15.72
C ILE A 123 -8.34 5.11 16.77
N HIS A 124 -8.12 3.84 16.43
CA HIS A 124 -8.27 2.73 17.36
C HIS A 124 -7.35 2.89 18.58
N SER A 125 -6.07 3.20 18.35
CA SER A 125 -5.07 3.35 19.41
C SER A 125 -5.38 4.56 20.32
N THR A 126 -5.77 5.70 19.73
CA THR A 126 -6.12 6.93 20.46
C THR A 126 -7.44 6.77 21.22
N ALA A 127 -8.45 6.12 20.64
CA ALA A 127 -9.72 5.85 21.32
C ALA A 127 -9.53 4.92 22.51
N LYS A 128 -8.69 3.89 22.38
CA LYS A 128 -8.33 3.02 23.49
C LYS A 128 -7.62 3.79 24.60
N MET A 129 -6.63 4.62 24.24
CA MET A 129 -5.93 5.48 25.20
C MET A 129 -6.89 6.44 25.93
N LEU A 130 -7.88 7.01 25.22
CA LEU A 130 -8.91 7.85 25.85
C LEU A 130 -9.72 7.07 26.88
N ALA A 131 -10.19 5.87 26.52
CA ALA A 131 -10.99 5.04 27.42
C ALA A 131 -10.21 4.67 28.70
N ASP A 132 -8.93 4.33 28.54
CA ASP A 132 -8.05 3.98 29.67
C ASP A 132 -7.74 5.20 30.55
N LEU A 133 -7.48 6.38 29.96
CA LEU A 133 -7.06 7.59 30.71
C LEU A 133 -8.21 8.43 31.26
N GLN A 134 -9.44 8.30 30.75
CA GLN A 134 -10.57 9.12 31.20
C GLN A 134 -10.89 8.89 32.69
N GLU A 135 -10.58 7.71 33.23
CA GLU A 135 -10.74 7.40 34.66
C GLU A 135 -9.61 7.98 35.52
N GLU A 136 -8.38 8.08 34.98
CA GLU A 136 -7.19 8.50 35.73
C GLU A 136 -6.90 10.01 35.63
N MET A 137 -7.19 10.61 34.48
CA MET A 137 -6.84 11.99 34.14
C MET A 137 -7.95 12.68 33.31
N PRO A 138 -9.05 13.12 33.94
CA PRO A 138 -10.20 13.70 33.23
C PRO A 138 -9.84 14.99 32.47
N ASP A 139 -8.86 15.76 32.94
CA ASP A 139 -8.43 17.02 32.32
C ASP A 139 -7.71 16.81 30.96
N ALA A 140 -7.20 15.61 30.70
CA ALA A 140 -6.54 15.27 29.44
C ALA A 140 -7.52 14.80 28.34
N ALA A 141 -8.72 14.35 28.73
CA ALA A 141 -9.72 13.82 27.81
C ALA A 141 -10.11 14.78 26.66
N PRO A 142 -10.31 16.10 26.88
CA PRO A 142 -10.63 17.03 25.81
C PRO A 142 -9.54 17.15 24.74
N ALA A 143 -8.26 17.08 25.13
CA ALA A 143 -7.14 17.16 24.19
C ALA A 143 -7.07 15.91 23.31
N ILE A 144 -7.27 14.73 23.90
CA ILE A 144 -7.28 13.45 23.17
C ILE A 144 -8.51 13.36 22.24
N LEU A 145 -9.68 13.84 22.68
CA LEU A 145 -10.87 13.96 21.84
C LEU A 145 -10.63 14.87 20.63
N ALA A 146 -9.98 16.02 20.83
CA ALA A 146 -9.64 16.93 19.74
C ALA A 146 -8.68 16.29 18.72
N GLU A 147 -7.68 15.53 19.18
CA GLU A 147 -6.81 14.75 18.30
C GLU A 147 -7.60 13.70 17.52
N LEU A 148 -8.48 12.96 18.20
CA LEU A 148 -9.30 11.92 17.59
C LEU A 148 -10.18 12.50 16.47
N THR A 149 -10.85 13.63 16.71
CA THR A 149 -11.65 14.34 15.69
C THR A 149 -10.79 14.79 14.51
N ALA A 150 -9.57 15.28 14.76
CA ALA A 150 -8.66 15.67 13.69
C ALA A 150 -8.25 14.47 12.82
N ILE A 151 -7.96 13.31 13.42
CA ILE A 151 -7.63 12.07 12.70
C ILE A 151 -8.84 11.56 11.90
N GLN A 152 -10.05 11.61 12.47
CA GLN A 152 -11.30 11.24 11.78
C GLN A 152 -11.52 12.07 10.53
N ARG A 153 -11.37 13.40 10.61
CA ARG A 153 -11.50 14.27 9.44
C ARG A 153 -10.52 13.91 8.32
N HIS A 154 -9.28 13.57 8.67
CA HIS A 154 -8.29 13.12 7.69
C HIS A 154 -8.63 11.75 7.08
N LEU A 155 -9.26 10.85 7.85
CA LEU A 155 -9.75 9.58 7.35
C LEU A 155 -10.87 9.80 6.33
N GLU A 156 -11.85 10.65 6.66
CA GLU A 156 -12.97 10.99 5.77
C GLU A 156 -12.49 11.61 4.45
N GLU A 157 -11.51 12.51 4.52
CA GLU A 157 -10.89 13.10 3.33
C GLU A 157 -10.20 12.05 2.45
N THR A 158 -9.43 11.15 3.07
CA THR A 158 -8.76 10.04 2.36
C THR A 158 -9.77 9.09 1.72
N GLU A 159 -10.85 8.76 2.42
CA GLU A 159 -11.92 7.92 1.87
C GLU A 159 -12.68 8.61 0.73
N ARG A 160 -12.89 9.92 0.83
CA ARG A 160 -13.47 10.71 -0.26
C ARG A 160 -12.59 10.65 -1.50
N GLU A 161 -11.29 10.87 -1.35
CA GLU A 161 -10.33 10.78 -2.46
C GLU A 161 -10.33 9.38 -3.10
N LEU A 162 -10.31 8.32 -2.29
CA LEU A 162 -10.40 6.95 -2.80
C LEU A 162 -11.67 6.70 -3.61
N ARG A 163 -12.83 7.18 -3.16
CA ARG A 163 -14.11 7.01 -3.87
C ARG A 163 -14.19 7.79 -5.19
N MET A 164 -13.36 8.83 -5.36
CA MET A 164 -13.30 9.62 -6.59
C MET A 164 -12.44 8.97 -7.68
N LEU A 165 -11.66 7.93 -7.35
CA LEU A 165 -10.83 7.22 -8.31
C LEU A 165 -11.67 6.22 -9.13
N PRO A 166 -11.56 6.23 -10.48
CA PRO A 166 -12.48 5.51 -11.37
C PRO A 166 -12.48 3.98 -11.21
N ASP A 167 -11.35 3.39 -10.80
CA ASP A 167 -11.19 1.94 -10.65
C ASP A 167 -11.07 1.49 -9.18
N ALA A 168 -11.26 2.40 -8.23
CA ALA A 168 -11.09 2.08 -6.82
C ALA A 168 -12.33 1.37 -6.25
N VAL A 169 -12.14 0.14 -5.78
CA VAL A 169 -13.15 -0.58 -5.00
C VAL A 169 -12.99 -0.20 -3.52
N VAL A 170 -13.89 0.67 -3.04
CA VAL A 170 -13.93 1.11 -1.64
C VAL A 170 -15.09 0.40 -0.94
N SER A 171 -14.79 -0.66 -0.19
CA SER A 171 -15.78 -1.27 0.69
C SER A 171 -15.98 -0.41 1.94
N ASP A 172 -17.24 -0.11 2.26
CA ASP A 172 -17.64 0.53 3.52
C ASP A 172 -17.69 -0.45 4.69
N GLU A 173 -17.34 -1.73 4.47
CA GLU A 173 -17.31 -2.71 5.54
C GLU A 173 -16.42 -2.20 6.68
N PRO A 174 -16.96 -2.13 7.91
CA PRO A 174 -16.13 -1.88 9.05
C PRO A 174 -15.15 -3.05 9.10
N ALA A 175 -13.88 -2.81 8.74
CA ALA A 175 -12.80 -3.67 9.21
C ALA A 175 -13.11 -3.98 10.67
N ASP A 176 -13.28 -5.27 10.96
CA ASP A 176 -13.64 -5.83 12.27
C ASP A 176 -13.10 -4.92 13.39
N ASP A 177 -13.98 -4.49 14.29
CA ASP A 177 -13.71 -3.69 15.49
C ASP A 177 -13.41 -2.19 15.35
N LEU A 178 -14.38 -1.43 14.82
CA LEU A 178 -14.60 -0.07 15.33
C LEU A 178 -16.03 0.05 15.86
N PRO A 179 -16.27 0.10 17.18
CA PRO A 179 -17.58 0.45 17.70
C PRO A 179 -17.86 1.91 17.30
N ARG A 180 -18.60 2.08 16.19
CA ARG A 180 -19.25 3.35 15.83
C ARG A 180 -20.04 3.95 17.00
N ALA A 181 -20.45 3.10 17.94
CA ALA A 181 -21.24 3.45 19.12
C ALA A 181 -20.48 4.22 20.21
N THR A 182 -19.14 4.17 20.31
CA THR A 182 -18.45 4.78 21.46
C THR A 182 -18.34 6.30 21.36
N ILE A 183 -18.28 6.87 20.15
CA ILE A 183 -18.00 8.31 19.97
C ILE A 183 -19.27 9.14 19.75
N SER A 184 -20.31 8.59 19.11
CA SER A 184 -21.62 9.26 19.04
C SER A 184 -22.21 9.52 20.43
N ASN A 185 -21.84 8.73 21.44
CA ASN A 185 -22.26 8.92 22.83
C ASN A 185 -21.37 9.91 23.61
N LEU A 186 -20.19 10.27 23.11
CA LEU A 186 -19.28 11.23 23.76
C LEU A 186 -19.58 12.69 23.33
N GLU A 187 -20.38 12.91 22.28
CA GLU A 187 -20.87 14.25 21.91
C GLU A 187 -21.98 14.78 22.84
N VAL A 188 -22.48 13.97 23.78
CA VAL A 188 -23.64 14.31 24.63
C VAL A 188 -23.23 14.55 26.08
N THR A 189 -22.34 15.50 26.34
CA THR A 189 -22.31 16.15 27.67
C THR A 189 -21.78 17.57 27.57
N GLN A 190 -22.53 18.46 26.92
CA GLN A 190 -22.43 19.88 27.23
C GLN A 190 -23.06 20.13 28.61
N PRO A 191 -22.39 20.85 29.53
CA PRO A 191 -22.99 21.20 30.81
C PRO A 191 -24.17 22.15 30.59
N LYS A 192 -25.35 21.77 31.07
CA LYS A 192 -26.52 22.66 31.13
C LYS A 192 -26.17 23.86 32.01
N LYS A 193 -26.36 25.07 31.48
CA LYS A 193 -26.37 26.33 32.23
C LYS A 193 -27.52 26.37 33.23
#